data_AF-A0A370WUW4-F1
#
_entry.id   AF-A0A370WUW4-F1
#
_cell.length_a   1.000
_cell.length_b   1.000
_cell.length_c   1.000
_cell.angle_alpha   90.00
_cell.angle_beta   90.00
_cell.angle_gamma   90.00
#
_symmetry.space_group_name_H-M   'P 1'
#
loop_
_entity.id
_entity.type
_entity.pdbx_description
1 polymer ?
#
loop_
_entity_poly.entity_id
_entity_poly.type
_entity_poly.pdbx_seq_one_letter_code
_entity_poly.pdbx_strand_id
1 'polypeptide(L)'
;MDLILLQPGDPAVFGGANGWKGGGSLIDDTWRDEVLKLGQCLELVSVHQGMKQQITTDVSNSARTSGRPIITEFTCVKYVDKTSVKFYEYCLRAQPLGVGTDKPTKIYIARNSGDKTANILTIELRDAIISEIQFQSNPDDMPTEQFKLNFTEVLWTYTVQQADMVTAGNMAAGWSIARNRPIGQFTS
;
A
#
# COMPACT_ATOMS: atom_id res chain seq x y z
N MET A 1 -3.80 11.44 -14.86
CA MET A 1 -2.69 11.12 -13.93
C MET A 1 -3.14 9.96 -13.07
N ASP A 2 -2.25 9.00 -12.79
CA ASP A 2 -2.57 7.89 -11.90
C ASP A 2 -2.36 8.37 -10.45
N LEU A 3 -3.31 8.08 -9.56
CA LEU A 3 -3.31 8.50 -8.16
C LEU A 3 -2.98 7.29 -7.29
N ILE A 4 -1.94 7.42 -6.45
CA ILE A 4 -1.50 6.36 -5.55
C ILE A 4 -1.77 6.81 -4.12
N LEU A 5 -2.56 6.05 -3.39
CA LEU A 5 -2.97 6.39 -2.02
C LEU A 5 -2.51 5.33 -1.04
N LEU A 6 -2.01 5.77 0.12
CA LEU A 6 -1.76 4.91 1.28
C LEU A 6 -2.75 5.23 2.38
N GLN A 7 -3.46 4.22 2.87
CA GLN A 7 -4.35 4.29 4.02
C GLN A 7 -3.79 3.41 5.15
N PRO A 8 -3.17 4.02 6.18
CA PRO A 8 -2.85 3.31 7.41
C PRO A 8 -4.12 2.72 8.05
N GLY A 9 -4.00 1.53 8.64
CA GLY A 9 -5.08 0.93 9.44
C GLY A 9 -5.26 1.57 10.82
N ASP A 10 -4.23 2.23 11.33
CA ASP A 10 -4.25 3.02 12.56
C ASP A 10 -4.49 4.51 12.25
N PRO A 11 -5.67 5.08 12.57
CA PRO A 11 -5.97 6.48 12.31
C PRO A 11 -5.16 7.45 13.19
N ALA A 12 -4.51 6.98 14.27
CA ALA A 12 -3.70 7.84 15.13
C ALA A 12 -2.48 8.44 14.40
N VAL A 13 -2.07 7.83 13.29
CA VAL A 13 -1.01 8.31 12.39
C VAL A 13 -1.29 9.73 11.87
N PHE A 14 -2.56 10.12 11.73
CA PHE A 14 -2.94 11.45 11.26
C PHE A 14 -2.97 12.53 12.35
N GLY A 15 -2.86 12.15 13.63
CA GLY A 15 -2.83 13.08 14.75
C GLY A 15 -4.12 13.91 14.94
N GLY A 16 -5.24 13.48 14.36
CA GLY A 16 -6.52 14.18 14.38
C GLY A 16 -7.15 14.31 12.99
N ALA A 17 -8.29 14.97 12.90
CA ALA A 17 -8.97 15.19 11.62
C ALA A 17 -8.11 16.04 10.66
N ASN A 18 -8.05 15.63 9.40
CA ASN A 18 -7.48 16.47 8.35
C ASN A 18 -8.40 17.67 8.10
N GLY A 19 -7.80 18.84 7.92
CA GLY A 19 -8.54 20.05 7.58
C GLY A 19 -7.61 21.22 7.32
N TRP A 20 -8.13 22.25 6.65
CA TRP A 20 -7.37 23.45 6.27
C TRP A 20 -6.58 24.07 7.43
N LYS A 21 -7.16 24.08 8.64
CA LYS A 21 -6.54 24.65 9.84
C LYS A 21 -5.63 23.67 10.61
N GLY A 22 -5.78 22.36 10.40
CA GLY A 22 -5.10 21.32 11.18
C GLY A 22 -3.86 20.75 10.51
N GLY A 23 -3.60 21.11 9.24
CA GLY A 23 -2.65 20.41 8.40
C GLY A 23 -3.11 18.98 8.09
N GLY A 24 -2.76 18.45 6.94
CA GLY A 24 -3.11 17.08 6.54
C GLY A 24 -3.10 16.90 5.05
N SER A 25 -2.97 15.65 4.62
CA SER A 25 -3.15 15.28 3.22
C SER A 25 -4.58 15.70 2.82
N LEU A 26 -4.66 16.66 1.90
CA LEU A 26 -5.89 17.34 1.46
C LEU A 26 -6.72 16.49 0.49
N ILE A 27 -6.61 15.17 0.59
CA ILE A 27 -7.42 14.27 -0.24
C ILE A 27 -8.84 14.28 0.34
N ASP A 28 -9.65 15.21 -0.16
CA ASP A 28 -11.05 15.29 0.20
C ASP A 28 -11.85 14.12 -0.41
N ASP A 29 -13.06 13.93 0.10
CA ASP A 29 -13.97 12.84 -0.25
C ASP A 29 -14.87 13.10 -1.47
N THR A 30 -14.78 14.27 -2.10
CA THR A 30 -15.68 14.72 -3.16
C THR A 30 -15.40 14.12 -4.53
N TRP A 31 -14.21 13.56 -4.77
CA TRP A 31 -13.78 12.96 -6.06
C TRP A 31 -14.06 11.45 -6.19
N ARG A 32 -14.76 10.83 -5.24
CA ARG A 32 -14.81 9.37 -5.07
C ARG A 32 -15.82 8.68 -6.02
N ASP A 33 -15.44 7.52 -6.53
CA ASP A 33 -16.37 6.51 -7.03
C ASP A 33 -17.17 5.92 -5.84
N GLU A 34 -18.49 5.76 -5.97
CA GLU A 34 -19.40 5.27 -4.90
C GLU A 34 -19.00 3.89 -4.36
N VAL A 35 -18.23 3.14 -5.15
CA VAL A 35 -17.72 1.80 -4.84
C VAL A 35 -16.55 1.82 -3.85
N LEU A 36 -15.76 2.90 -3.80
CA LEU A 36 -14.52 2.98 -2.99
C LEU A 36 -14.69 3.87 -1.77
N LYS A 37 -14.96 3.23 -0.63
CA LYS A 37 -15.01 3.89 0.68
C LYS A 37 -13.61 4.07 1.25
N LEU A 38 -12.91 5.11 0.81
CA LEU A 38 -11.58 5.46 1.31
C LEU A 38 -11.67 6.04 2.74
N GLY A 39 -10.72 5.67 3.60
CA GLY A 39 -10.50 6.32 4.88
C GLY A 39 -9.74 7.64 4.73
N GLN A 40 -9.06 8.06 5.79
CA GLN A 40 -8.03 9.09 5.68
C GLN A 40 -6.81 8.46 4.98
N CYS A 41 -6.38 9.08 3.88
CA CYS A 41 -5.31 8.59 3.04
C CYS A 41 -4.18 9.62 2.95
N LEU A 42 -3.04 9.14 2.48
CA LEU A 42 -1.85 9.89 2.14
C LEU A 42 -1.60 9.70 0.65
N GLU A 43 -1.17 10.75 -0.04
CA GLU A 43 -0.72 10.62 -1.42
C GLU A 43 0.69 10.05 -1.45
N LEU A 44 0.91 9.06 -2.32
CA LEU A 44 2.23 8.56 -2.65
C LEU A 44 2.64 9.06 -4.03
N VAL A 45 3.91 9.42 -4.16
CA VAL A 45 4.56 9.72 -5.44
C VAL A 45 4.82 8.43 -6.21
N SER A 46 5.23 7.36 -5.51
CA SER A 46 5.48 6.06 -6.13
C SER A 46 5.39 4.91 -5.12
N VAL A 47 5.14 3.72 -5.65
CA VAL A 47 5.19 2.45 -4.93
C VAL A 47 5.89 1.42 -5.80
N HIS A 48 6.76 0.61 -5.20
CA HIS A 48 7.48 -0.46 -5.86
C HIS A 48 7.47 -1.72 -4.99
N GLN A 49 7.22 -2.87 -5.62
CA GLN A 49 7.37 -4.18 -4.99
C GLN A 49 7.95 -5.17 -6.01
N GLY A 50 8.95 -5.94 -5.57
CA GLY A 50 9.50 -7.07 -6.30
C GLY A 50 9.11 -8.42 -5.69
N MET A 51 8.95 -9.43 -6.53
CA MET A 51 8.77 -10.83 -6.13
C MET A 51 9.57 -11.74 -7.06
N LYS A 52 10.17 -12.80 -6.51
CA LYS A 52 10.88 -13.80 -7.31
C LYS A 52 10.76 -15.20 -6.70
N GLN A 53 10.68 -16.20 -7.56
CA GLN A 53 10.85 -17.59 -7.17
C GLN A 53 12.32 -17.99 -7.34
N GLN A 54 12.85 -18.78 -6.41
CA GLN A 54 14.16 -19.39 -6.57
C GLN A 54 14.05 -20.52 -7.60
N ILE A 55 14.69 -20.32 -8.76
CA ILE A 55 14.69 -21.29 -9.86
C ILE A 55 16.02 -22.01 -9.85
N THR A 56 15.99 -23.35 -9.86
CA THR A 56 17.21 -24.13 -10.09
C THR A 56 17.58 -24.13 -11.57
N THR A 57 18.86 -24.07 -11.86
CA THR A 57 19.42 -24.15 -13.23
C THR A 57 20.03 -25.52 -13.53
N ASP A 58 19.93 -26.48 -12.61
CA ASP A 58 20.39 -27.84 -12.84
C ASP A 58 19.47 -28.56 -13.82
N VAL A 59 20.02 -28.91 -14.98
CA VAL A 59 19.33 -29.59 -16.08
C VAL A 59 18.86 -31.01 -15.73
N SER A 60 19.42 -31.61 -14.68
CA SER A 60 19.10 -32.96 -14.24
C SER A 60 18.04 -33.01 -13.12
N ASN A 61 17.65 -31.86 -12.57
CA ASN A 61 16.62 -31.81 -11.54
C ASN A 61 15.21 -31.86 -12.16
N SER A 62 14.37 -32.76 -11.67
CA SER A 62 12.98 -32.89 -12.11
C SER A 62 12.09 -31.74 -11.63
N ALA A 63 12.46 -31.06 -10.53
CA ALA A 63 11.78 -29.88 -10.02
C ALA A 63 12.52 -28.60 -10.41
N ARG A 64 11.80 -27.62 -10.98
CA ARG A 64 12.38 -26.34 -11.45
C ARG A 64 12.54 -25.28 -10.36
N THR A 65 12.02 -25.50 -9.15
CA THR A 65 12.08 -24.53 -8.04
C THR A 65 12.98 -25.04 -6.92
N SER A 66 13.79 -24.16 -6.34
CA SER A 66 14.71 -24.45 -5.24
C SER A 66 14.47 -23.52 -4.06
N GLY A 67 13.38 -23.76 -3.32
CA GLY A 67 13.08 -23.03 -2.09
C GLY A 67 11.75 -22.29 -2.12
N ARG A 68 11.69 -21.19 -1.37
CA ARG A 68 10.47 -20.41 -1.12
C ARG A 68 10.48 -19.14 -1.96
N PRO A 69 9.30 -18.62 -2.37
CA PRO A 69 9.23 -17.33 -3.01
C PRO A 69 9.79 -16.24 -2.09
N ILE A 70 10.52 -15.30 -2.68
CA ILE A 70 11.03 -14.11 -2.02
C ILE A 70 10.15 -12.95 -2.45
N ILE A 71 9.43 -12.39 -1.49
CA ILE A 71 8.62 -11.18 -1.64
C ILE A 71 9.37 -10.06 -0.95
N THR A 72 9.68 -8.99 -1.68
CA THR A 72 10.32 -7.81 -1.10
C THR A 72 9.30 -6.92 -0.38
N GLU A 73 9.81 -6.08 0.52
CA GLU A 73 9.05 -4.99 1.12
C GLU A 73 8.55 -4.02 0.04
N PHE A 74 7.50 -3.27 0.36
CA PHE A 74 7.10 -2.17 -0.51
C PHE A 74 8.00 -0.98 -0.26
N THR A 75 8.62 -0.47 -1.32
CA THR A 75 9.31 0.81 -1.28
C THR A 75 8.35 1.89 -1.76
N CYS A 76 8.02 2.83 -0.89
CA CYS A 76 7.09 3.92 -1.15
C CYS A 76 7.83 5.26 -1.07
N VAL A 77 7.37 6.23 -1.86
CA VAL A 77 7.82 7.63 -1.76
C VAL A 77 6.61 8.51 -1.54
N LYS A 78 6.69 9.44 -0.59
CA LYS A 78 5.69 10.50 -0.38
C LYS A 78 6.37 11.85 -0.19
N TYR A 79 5.61 12.92 -0.36
CA TYR A 79 6.05 14.22 0.10
C TYR A 79 5.92 14.36 1.60
N VAL A 80 6.74 15.21 2.19
CA VAL A 80 6.69 15.50 3.62
C VAL A 80 5.40 16.22 3.96
N ASP A 81 4.69 15.71 4.96
CA ASP A 81 3.44 16.27 5.46
C ASP A 81 3.37 16.10 6.98
N LYS A 82 2.23 16.42 7.59
CA LYS A 82 2.08 16.27 9.05
C LYS A 82 2.29 14.84 9.55
N THR A 83 2.10 13.82 8.71
CA THR A 83 2.22 12.42 9.12
C THR A 83 3.66 11.93 9.13
N SER A 84 4.58 12.66 8.48
CA SER A 84 6.01 12.34 8.47
C SER A 84 6.58 12.13 9.87
N VAL A 85 6.29 13.05 10.81
CA VAL A 85 6.77 12.91 12.20
C VAL A 85 6.19 11.70 12.91
N LYS A 86 4.97 11.29 12.56
CA LYS A 86 4.35 10.06 13.08
C LYS A 86 4.96 8.82 12.43
N PHE A 87 5.29 8.86 11.15
CA PHE A 87 6.01 7.77 10.49
C PHE A 87 7.39 7.53 11.13
N TYR A 88 8.08 8.58 11.54
CA TYR A 88 9.35 8.45 12.28
C TYR A 88 9.15 7.75 13.62
N GLU A 89 8.12 8.15 14.38
CA GLU A 89 7.77 7.50 15.64
C GLU A 89 7.45 6.00 15.43
N TYR A 90 6.60 5.67 14.45
CA TYR A 90 6.19 4.29 14.18
C TYR A 90 7.36 3.42 13.74
N CYS A 91 8.25 3.97 12.89
CA CYS A 91 9.47 3.29 12.47
C CYS A 91 10.39 3.00 13.67
N LEU A 92 10.71 4.00 14.49
CA LEU A 92 11.61 3.84 15.63
C LEU A 92 11.06 2.92 16.72
N ARG A 93 9.72 2.84 16.85
CA ARG A 93 9.04 1.96 17.81
C ARG A 93 8.74 0.57 17.26
N ALA A 94 9.02 0.32 15.97
CA ALA A 94 8.54 -0.87 15.25
C ALA A 94 7.03 -1.09 15.43
N GLN A 95 6.26 -0.01 15.50
CA GLN A 95 4.81 -0.06 15.70
C GLN A 95 4.12 -0.31 14.35
N PRO A 96 3.19 -1.28 14.27
CA PRO A 96 2.40 -1.49 13.06
C PRO A 96 1.50 -0.29 12.74
N LEU A 97 1.39 0.04 11.45
CA LEU A 97 0.45 1.02 10.88
C LEU A 97 -0.99 0.52 10.90
N GLY A 98 -1.26 -0.63 11.49
CA GLY A 98 -2.56 -1.27 11.62
C GLY A 98 -2.34 -2.68 12.19
N VAL A 99 -3.24 -3.14 13.07
CA VAL A 99 -3.09 -4.42 13.78
C VAL A 99 -4.26 -5.33 13.48
N GLY A 100 -3.95 -6.58 13.15
CA GLY A 100 -4.92 -7.63 12.89
C GLY A 100 -5.53 -7.57 11.49
N THR A 101 -6.58 -8.36 11.30
CA THR A 101 -7.26 -8.54 10.01
C THR A 101 -8.22 -7.41 9.68
N ASP A 102 -8.72 -6.69 10.69
CA ASP A 102 -9.79 -5.69 10.55
C ASP A 102 -9.26 -4.29 10.23
N LYS A 103 -7.97 -4.06 10.47
CA LYS A 103 -7.29 -2.78 10.25
C LYS A 103 -6.03 -2.95 9.40
N PRO A 104 -6.12 -3.55 8.20
CA PRO A 104 -4.96 -3.65 7.33
C PRO A 104 -4.56 -2.28 6.81
N THR A 105 -3.27 -2.11 6.53
CA THR A 105 -2.78 -0.95 5.77
C THR A 105 -3.07 -1.18 4.30
N LYS A 106 -3.67 -0.20 3.61
CA LYS A 106 -4.12 -0.36 2.22
C LYS A 106 -3.38 0.59 1.30
N ILE A 107 -2.97 0.11 0.14
CA ILE A 107 -2.46 0.92 -0.96
C ILE A 107 -3.46 0.82 -2.11
N TYR A 108 -3.87 1.98 -2.63
CA TYR A 108 -4.77 2.07 -3.77
C TYR A 108 -4.02 2.64 -4.96
N ILE A 109 -4.18 2.02 -6.12
CA ILE A 109 -3.75 2.56 -7.41
C ILE A 109 -5.01 2.86 -8.19
N ALA A 110 -5.30 4.15 -8.34
CA ALA A 110 -6.44 4.62 -9.09
C ALA A 110 -5.99 5.35 -10.36
N ARG A 111 -6.82 5.26 -11.39
CA ARG A 111 -6.60 5.98 -12.65
C ARG A 111 -7.75 6.94 -12.86
N ASN A 112 -7.43 8.11 -13.38
CA ASN A 112 -8.44 9.01 -13.88
C ASN A 112 -9.09 8.41 -15.15
N SER A 113 -10.41 8.27 -15.11
CA SER A 113 -11.25 7.79 -16.20
C SER A 113 -12.34 8.82 -16.45
N GLY A 114 -12.10 9.72 -17.41
CA GLY A 114 -12.99 10.85 -17.67
C GLY A 114 -13.11 11.76 -16.45
N ASP A 115 -14.35 11.96 -15.98
CA ASP A 115 -14.64 12.83 -14.84
C ASP A 115 -14.48 12.14 -13.47
N LYS A 116 -14.20 10.83 -13.44
CA LYS A 116 -14.12 10.04 -12.21
C LYS A 116 -12.73 9.42 -12.03
N THR A 117 -12.36 9.21 -10.76
CA THR A 117 -11.16 8.45 -10.41
C THR A 117 -11.57 7.05 -9.99
N ALA A 118 -11.09 6.04 -10.70
CA ALA A 118 -11.54 4.67 -10.52
C ALA A 118 -10.35 3.78 -10.11
N ASN A 119 -10.52 3.03 -9.02
CA ASN A 119 -9.47 2.16 -8.50
C ASN A 119 -9.25 0.96 -9.41
N ILE A 120 -7.98 0.66 -9.68
CA ILE A 120 -7.55 -0.45 -10.52
C ILE A 120 -6.97 -1.57 -9.65
N LEU A 121 -6.19 -1.21 -8.63
CA LEU A 121 -5.54 -2.19 -7.76
C LEU A 121 -5.61 -1.74 -6.31
N THR A 122 -6.18 -2.58 -5.46
CA THR A 122 -6.08 -2.47 -4.00
C THR A 122 -5.08 -3.50 -3.50
N ILE A 123 -4.12 -3.05 -2.69
CA ILE A 123 -3.17 -3.90 -1.99
C ILE A 123 -3.43 -3.76 -0.50
N GLU A 124 -3.74 -4.85 0.18
CA GLU A 124 -3.99 -4.84 1.63
C GLU A 124 -2.86 -5.59 2.33
N LEU A 125 -2.25 -4.94 3.32
CA LEU A 125 -1.11 -5.43 4.08
C LEU A 125 -1.51 -5.62 5.54
N ARG A 126 -1.36 -6.84 6.03
CA ARG A 126 -1.60 -7.15 7.44
C ARG A 126 -0.37 -6.86 8.28
N ASP A 127 -0.61 -6.26 9.44
CA ASP A 127 0.40 -5.95 10.46
C ASP A 127 1.60 -5.22 9.85
N ALA A 128 1.32 -4.25 8.97
CA ALA A 128 2.35 -3.57 8.20
C ALA A 128 3.17 -2.63 9.11
N ILE A 129 4.51 -2.70 9.05
CA ILE A 129 5.43 -1.88 9.84
C ILE A 129 6.33 -1.09 8.89
N ILE A 130 6.68 0.14 9.28
CA ILE A 130 7.71 0.93 8.60
C ILE A 130 9.08 0.38 9.03
N SER A 131 9.73 -0.38 8.16
CA SER A 131 11.04 -0.98 8.46
C SER A 131 12.20 0.00 8.26
N GLU A 132 12.00 1.01 7.44
CA GLU A 132 13.00 2.02 7.10
C GLU A 132 12.30 3.30 6.64
N ILE A 133 12.87 4.46 6.96
CA ILE A 133 12.45 5.75 6.41
C ILE A 133 13.66 6.68 6.22
N GLN A 134 13.71 7.32 5.06
CA GLN A 134 14.77 8.25 4.65
C GLN A 134 14.13 9.56 4.22
N PHE A 135 14.53 10.66 4.85
CA PHE A 135 14.11 12.02 4.49
C PHE A 135 15.13 12.65 3.53
N GLN A 136 14.66 13.32 2.50
CA GLN A 136 15.48 14.07 1.55
C GLN A 136 14.83 15.40 1.19
N SER A 137 15.63 16.46 1.13
CA SER A 137 15.23 17.78 0.64
C SER A 137 16.21 18.28 -0.41
N ASN A 138 15.71 18.94 -1.45
CA ASN A 138 16.52 19.64 -2.44
C ASN A 138 16.16 21.13 -2.42
N PRO A 139 17.08 22.07 -2.75
CA PRO A 139 16.82 23.51 -2.67
C PRO A 139 15.62 24.00 -3.49
N ASP A 140 15.33 23.37 -4.62
CA ASP A 140 14.30 23.80 -5.59
C ASP A 140 13.13 22.81 -5.72
N ASP A 141 12.97 21.90 -4.75
CA ASP A 141 11.91 20.87 -4.79
C ASP A 141 11.26 20.66 -3.41
N MET A 142 10.03 20.16 -3.41
CA MET A 142 9.33 19.81 -2.18
C MET A 142 10.03 18.63 -1.51
N PRO A 143 10.29 18.67 -0.19
CA PRO A 143 10.95 17.57 0.50
C PRO A 143 10.14 16.27 0.37
N THR A 144 10.86 15.18 0.13
CA THR A 144 10.32 13.84 -0.04
C THR A 144 10.87 12.90 1.02
N GLU A 145 10.14 11.82 1.26
CA GLU A 145 10.59 10.74 2.12
C GLU A 145 10.32 9.40 1.46
N GLN A 146 11.35 8.57 1.42
CA GLN A 146 11.29 7.19 0.96
C GLN A 146 11.19 6.28 2.19
N PHE A 147 10.22 5.38 2.20
CA PHE A 147 10.03 4.44 3.31
C PHE A 147 9.72 3.03 2.80
N LYS A 148 9.99 2.05 3.65
CA LYS A 148 9.71 0.64 3.36
C LYS A 148 8.63 0.09 4.28
N LEU A 149 7.69 -0.67 3.70
CA LEU A 149 6.66 -1.39 4.45
C LEU A 149 6.95 -2.89 4.45
N ASN A 150 7.19 -3.42 5.64
CA ASN A 150 7.21 -4.84 5.95
C ASN A 150 5.81 -5.29 6.38
N PHE A 151 5.44 -6.55 6.16
CA PHE A 151 4.09 -7.06 6.45
C PHE A 151 4.10 -8.58 6.62
N THR A 152 3.07 -9.13 7.27
CA THR A 152 2.95 -10.57 7.53
C THR A 152 2.19 -11.30 6.44
N GLU A 153 1.18 -10.65 5.87
CA GLU A 153 0.31 -11.17 4.80
C GLU A 153 -0.09 -10.03 3.85
N VAL A 154 -0.35 -10.38 2.60
CA VAL A 154 -0.74 -9.44 1.55
C VAL A 154 -1.87 -10.00 0.70
N LEU A 155 -2.84 -9.14 0.37
CA LEU A 155 -3.90 -9.39 -0.59
C LEU A 155 -3.81 -8.35 -1.71
N TRP A 156 -3.90 -8.80 -2.96
CA TRP A 156 -4.03 -7.95 -4.14
C TRP A 156 -5.41 -8.16 -4.74
N THR A 157 -6.12 -7.07 -4.98
CA THR A 157 -7.43 -7.08 -5.64
C THR A 157 -7.40 -6.14 -6.84
N TYR A 158 -7.47 -6.71 -8.03
CA TYR A 158 -7.63 -5.97 -9.28
C TYR A 158 -9.11 -5.78 -9.58
N THR A 159 -9.53 -4.54 -9.81
CA THR A 159 -10.91 -4.19 -10.15
C THR A 159 -11.03 -3.98 -11.64
N VAL A 160 -11.88 -4.79 -12.29
CA VAL A 160 -12.15 -4.69 -13.72
C VAL A 160 -13.20 -3.62 -13.95
N GLN A 161 -12.85 -2.61 -14.74
CA GLN A 161 -13.76 -1.56 -15.16
C GLN A 161 -14.16 -1.78 -16.63
N GLN A 162 -15.45 -1.69 -16.92
CA GLN A 162 -15.95 -1.66 -18.30
C GLN A 162 -15.73 -0.29 -18.93
N ALA A 163 -15.92 -0.21 -20.26
CA ALA A 163 -15.77 1.02 -21.02
C ALA A 163 -16.78 2.12 -20.61
N ASP A 164 -17.89 1.74 -19.99
CA ASP A 164 -18.90 2.63 -19.40
C ASP A 164 -18.58 3.01 -17.95
N MET A 165 -17.39 2.66 -17.45
CA MET A 165 -16.93 2.88 -16.08
C MET A 165 -17.73 2.12 -15.01
N VAL A 166 -18.51 1.10 -15.40
CA VAL A 166 -19.16 0.19 -14.45
C VAL A 166 -18.16 -0.88 -14.00
N THR A 167 -18.13 -1.15 -12.70
CA THR A 167 -17.30 -2.24 -12.14
C THR A 167 -17.86 -3.59 -12.59
N ALA A 168 -17.08 -4.35 -13.34
CA ALA A 168 -17.47 -5.64 -13.94
C ALA A 168 -17.17 -6.85 -13.04
N GLY A 169 -16.35 -6.65 -12.00
CA GLY A 169 -15.92 -7.70 -11.08
C GLY A 169 -14.51 -7.46 -10.55
N ASN A 170 -14.09 -8.33 -9.64
CA ASN A 170 -12.77 -8.27 -9.02
C ASN A 170 -12.02 -9.59 -9.22
N MET A 171 -10.72 -9.50 -9.44
CA MET A 171 -9.80 -10.64 -9.39
C MET A 171 -8.88 -10.45 -8.18
N ALA A 172 -8.84 -11.42 -7.28
CA ALA A 172 -8.06 -11.35 -6.06
C ALA A 172 -7.05 -12.49 -5.94
N ALA A 173 -5.90 -12.20 -5.37
CA ALA A 173 -4.88 -13.16 -4.98
C ALA A 173 -4.23 -12.72 -3.67
N GLY A 174 -3.68 -13.66 -2.91
CA GLY A 174 -3.06 -13.34 -1.63
C GLY A 174 -1.98 -14.32 -1.24
N TRP A 175 -1.03 -13.85 -0.42
CA TRP A 175 0.05 -14.66 0.13
C TRP A 175 0.29 -14.36 1.60
N SER A 176 0.45 -15.41 2.40
CA SER A 176 0.92 -15.31 3.78
C SER A 176 2.44 -15.51 3.79
N ILE A 177 3.20 -14.46 4.11
CA ILE A 177 4.66 -14.56 4.25
C ILE A 177 4.98 -15.41 5.48
N ALA A 178 4.28 -15.17 6.60
CA ALA A 178 4.46 -15.90 7.84
C ALA A 178 4.24 -17.41 7.70
N ARG A 179 3.25 -17.82 6.88
CA ARG A 179 2.89 -19.24 6.68
C ARG A 179 3.39 -19.83 5.37
N ASN A 180 4.00 -19.00 4.52
CA ASN A 180 4.48 -19.35 3.19
C ASN A 180 3.46 -20.13 2.34
N ARG A 181 2.25 -19.58 2.19
CA ARG A 181 1.16 -20.23 1.45
C ARG A 181 0.19 -19.23 0.83
N PRO A 182 -0.54 -19.61 -0.24
CA PRO A 182 -1.59 -18.77 -0.80
C PRO A 182 -2.75 -18.63 0.19
N ILE A 183 -3.38 -17.46 0.16
CA ILE A 183 -4.55 -17.14 0.98
C ILE A 183 -5.59 -16.40 0.11
N GLY A 184 -6.88 -16.65 0.38
CA GLY A 184 -7.98 -15.88 -0.22
C GLY A 184 -8.42 -14.69 0.63
N GLN A 185 -8.03 -14.67 1.91
CA GLN A 185 -8.33 -13.63 2.90
C GLN A 185 -7.27 -13.70 4.00
N PHE A 186 -7.13 -12.64 4.82
CA PHE A 186 -6.22 -12.67 5.97
C PHE A 186 -6.57 -13.81 6.92
N THR A 187 -5.53 -14.41 7.50
CA THR A 187 -5.73 -15.56 8.38
C THR A 187 -6.19 -15.11 9.76
N SER A 188 -7.24 -15.71 10.31
CA SER A 188 -7.64 -15.47 11.71
C SER A 188 -6.59 -15.99 12.68
#